data_AF-A0A2D6FFY9-F1
#
_entry.id   AF-A0A2D6FFY9-F1
#
_cell.length_a   1.000
_cell.length_b   1.000
_cell.length_c   1.000
_cell.angle_alpha   90.00
_cell.angle_beta   90.00
_cell.angle_gamma   90.00
#
_symmetry.space_group_name_H-M   'P 1'
#
loop_
_entity.id
_entity.type
_entity.pdbx_description
1 polymer ?
#
loop_
_entity_poly.entity_id
_entity_poly.type
_entity_poly.pdbx_seq_one_letter_code
_entity_poly.pdbx_strand_id
1 'polypeptide(L)' 'MDSPLAPFKRKDGGYPVFTVRTLAVNALGIPTVFFLGALAAMQFIRRATLY' A
#
# COMPACT_ATOMS: atom_id res chain seq x y z
N MET A 1 22.00 20.21 -31.00
CA MET A 1 22.63 18.87 -30.92
C MET A 1 22.01 18.22 -29.71
N ASP A 2 20.83 17.69 -29.92
CA ASP A 2 19.89 17.36 -28.86
C ASP A 2 20.00 15.85 -28.73
N SER A 3 20.71 15.39 -27.70
CA SER A 3 20.98 13.96 -27.53
C SER A 3 19.66 13.18 -27.56
N PRO A 4 19.44 12.26 -28.51
CA PRO A 4 18.21 11.46 -28.60
C PRO A 4 18.03 10.44 -27.46
N LEU A 5 18.88 10.51 -26.42
CA LEU A 5 18.85 9.72 -25.19
C LEU A 5 18.48 10.56 -23.97
N ALA A 6 17.81 11.71 -24.14
CA ALA A 6 17.35 12.51 -23.01
C ALA A 6 16.48 11.62 -22.08
N PRO A 7 16.82 11.50 -20.78
CA PRO A 7 16.07 10.66 -19.87
C PRO A 7 14.63 11.18 -19.78
N PHE A 8 13.65 10.27 -19.78
CA PHE A 8 12.24 10.57 -19.54
C PHE A 8 12.12 11.39 -18.24
N LYS A 9 12.05 12.71 -18.37
CA LYS A 9 11.92 13.62 -17.23
C LYS A 9 10.52 13.44 -16.69
N ARG A 10 10.38 12.75 -15.55
CA ARG A 10 9.09 12.65 -14.84
C ARG A 10 8.62 14.08 -14.57
N LYS A 11 7.34 14.32 -14.82
CA LYS A 11 6.76 15.66 -14.78
C LYS A 11 6.83 16.18 -13.34
N ASP A 12 7.76 17.11 -13.10
CA ASP A 12 7.81 17.93 -11.90
C ASP A 12 6.51 18.75 -11.88
N GLY A 13 5.48 18.26 -11.17
CA GLY A 13 4.12 18.84 -11.15
C GLY A 13 3.04 18.09 -11.93
N GLY A 14 3.23 16.81 -12.27
CA GLY A 14 2.17 15.96 -12.84
C GLY A 14 1.22 15.39 -11.78
N TYR A 15 -0.10 15.39 -12.06
CA TYR A 15 -1.07 14.70 -11.21
C TYR A 15 -0.87 13.18 -11.30
N PRO A 16 -0.99 12.45 -10.18
CA PRO A 16 -0.85 11.00 -10.19
C PRO A 16 -1.97 10.36 -11.00
N VAL A 17 -1.60 9.40 -11.85
CA VAL A 17 -2.55 8.61 -12.64
C VAL A 17 -2.63 7.21 -12.03
N PHE A 18 -3.83 6.80 -11.60
CA PHE A 18 -4.10 5.47 -11.08
C PHE A 18 -4.97 4.67 -12.06
N THR A 19 -4.62 3.41 -12.29
CA THR A 19 -5.44 2.49 -13.08
C THR A 19 -6.49 1.82 -12.21
N VAL A 20 -7.60 1.35 -12.82
CA VAL A 20 -8.63 0.57 -12.13
C VAL A 20 -8.04 -0.65 -11.43
N ARG A 21 -7.05 -1.32 -12.06
CA ARG A 21 -6.35 -2.45 -11.46
C ARG A 21 -5.63 -2.06 -10.17
N THR A 22 -4.90 -0.95 -10.18
CA THR A 22 -4.19 -0.47 -8.99
C THR A 22 -5.16 -0.18 -7.85
N LEU A 23 -6.30 0.45 -8.15
CA LEU A 23 -7.35 0.69 -7.16
C LEU A 23 -7.95 -0.62 -6.62
N ALA A 24 -8.27 -1.57 -7.49
CA ALA A 24 -8.84 -2.86 -7.11
C ALA A 24 -7.90 -3.68 -6.21
N VAL A 25 -6.61 -3.74 -6.56
CA VAL A 25 -5.60 -4.44 -5.76
C VAL A 25 -5.44 -3.78 -4.40
N ASN A 26 -5.39 -2.44 -4.35
CA ASN A 26 -5.19 -1.72 -3.09
C ASN A 26 -6.44 -1.74 -2.19
N ALA A 27 -7.63 -1.72 -2.78
CA ALA A 27 -8.90 -1.79 -2.05
C ALA A 27 -9.06 -3.11 -1.27
N LEU A 28 -8.46 -4.20 -1.74
CA LEU A 28 -8.45 -5.49 -1.04
C LEU A 28 -7.13 -5.69 -0.26
N GLY A 29 -5.99 -5.47 -0.90
CA GLY A 29 -4.67 -5.80 -0.35
C GLY A 29 -4.32 -5.01 0.92
N ILE A 30 -4.56 -3.69 0.95
CA ILE A 30 -4.24 -2.86 2.11
C ILE A 30 -5.05 -3.31 3.35
N PRO A 31 -6.39 -3.39 3.30
CA PRO A 31 -7.15 -3.85 4.46
C PRO A 31 -6.84 -5.31 4.82
N THR A 32 -6.58 -6.20 3.86
CA THR A 32 -6.21 -7.59 4.17
C THR A 32 -4.94 -7.66 5.01
N VAL A 33 -3.86 -6.95 4.64
CA VAL A 33 -2.61 -6.95 5.42
C VAL A 33 -2.83 -6.32 6.80
N PHE A 34 -3.63 -5.25 6.90
CA PHE A 34 -4.00 -4.65 8.19
C PHE A 34 -4.68 -5.67 9.11
N PHE A 35 -5.69 -6.39 8.63
CA PHE A 35 -6.39 -7.40 9.41
C PHE A 35 -5.50 -8.58 9.77
N LEU A 36 -4.64 -9.05 8.87
CA LEU A 36 -3.68 -10.11 9.19
C LEU A 36 -2.73 -9.69 10.33
N GLY A 37 -2.27 -8.44 10.33
CA GLY A 37 -1.49 -7.89 11.45
C GLY A 37 -2.28 -7.83 12.76
N ALA A 38 -3.53 -7.36 12.70
CA ALA A 38 -4.41 -7.32 13.86
C ALA A 38 -4.69 -8.72 14.43
N LEU A 39 -5.01 -9.69 13.57
CA LEU A 39 -5.24 -11.09 13.95
C LEU A 39 -3.98 -11.72 14.55
N ALA A 40 -2.81 -11.48 13.94
CA ALA A 40 -1.55 -11.95 14.49
C ALA A 40 -1.29 -11.37 15.90
N ALA A 41 -1.63 -10.11 16.16
CA ALA A 41 -1.53 -9.51 17.49
C ALA A 41 -2.52 -10.13 18.49
N MET A 42 -3.74 -10.48 18.04
CA MET A 42 -4.73 -11.14 18.89
C MET A 42 -4.24 -12.47 19.46
N GLN A 43 -3.36 -13.17 18.73
CA GLN A 43 -2.76 -14.43 19.21
C GLN A 43 -1.98 -14.28 20.53
N PHE A 44 -1.57 -13.06 20.91
CA PHE A 44 -0.83 -12.78 22.14
C PHE A 44 -1.66 -12.12 23.23
N ILE A 45 -2.96 -11.88 23.00
CA ILE A 45 -3.84 -11.31 24.00
C ILE A 45 -4.04 -12.33 25.12
N ARG A 46 -3.72 -11.93 26.35
CA ARG A 46 -3.93 -12.73 27.58
C ARG A 46 -5.09 -12.16 28.37
N ARG A 47 -6.00 -13.03 28.82
CA ARG A 47 -7.05 -12.63 29.76
C ARG A 47 -6.44 -12.51 31.16
N ALA A 48 -6.62 -11.36 31.80
CA ALA A 48 -6.38 -11.24 33.23
C ALA A 48 -7.66 -11.68 33.95
N THR A 49 -7.86 -12.99 34.08
CA THR A 49 -8.95 -13.49 34.93
C THR A 49 -8.48 -13.40 36.38
N LEU A 50 -9.04 -12.45 37.12
CA LEU A 50 -8.90 -12.35 38.57
C LEU A 50 -9.87 -13.34 39.22
N TYR A 51 -9.33 -14.21 40.07
CA TYR A 51 -10.05 -14.99 41.07
C TYR A 51 -9.24 -14.93 42.36
#